data_AF-A0A222WJS6-F1
#
_entry.id   AF-A0A222WJS6-F1
#
_cell.length_a   1.000
_cell.length_b   1.000
_cell.length_c   1.000
_cell.angle_alpha   90.00
_cell.angle_beta   90.00
_cell.angle_gamma   90.00
#
_symmetry.space_group_name_H-M   'P 1'
#
loop_
_entity.id
_entity.type
_entity.pdbx_description
1 polymer ?
#
loop_
_entity_poly.entity_id
_entity_poly.type
_entity_poly.pdbx_seq_one_letter_code
_entity_poly.pdbx_strand_id
1 'polypeptide(L)'
;MGPIAIFSDHYRAIDYPNVIHFYQSIQCRDPEAASVYADACCCLIDYREPEEAVRIANQIRSQFPQMPLLVLTDVTAPFSDQHMVEITGIGRLRLLFWQANDNEEVLSEIQSLLYPEYSAKGQHIAFILSVYNEEQRFVHVEAFAKRLQTFIRSHLVEGSIYLIDDGSHDSTNTLIRALKATTDLSVNRINQNLSPLLQTRELGRNTRKAGTYLEGMRTIGADYYVFVDADDSFFIEDIARMINVVRQGYYDVVIGTKDMTAENRSLLRSIVSFGKRMVSRPFLPTGVVDSQTGLKVMSSMAVKRMFPHLKEQLGLALDLEMMFIAKRLQLRVLQLPVKCIDRDGSHIDVFKDSIRFLRSIIDIWRLDRRVR
;
A
#
# COMPACT_ATOMS: atom_id res chain seq x y z
N MET A 1 9.02 -8.59 -28.91
CA MET A 1 8.32 -9.52 -27.99
C MET A 1 7.62 -10.55 -28.86
N GLY A 2 7.50 -11.79 -28.39
CA GLY A 2 6.73 -12.81 -29.11
C GLY A 2 5.25 -12.42 -29.20
N PRO A 3 4.48 -12.99 -30.14
CA PRO A 3 3.05 -12.74 -30.25
C PRO A 3 2.28 -13.29 -29.05
N ILE A 4 1.02 -12.85 -28.89
CA ILE A 4 0.02 -13.47 -28.03
C ILE A 4 -0.79 -14.42 -28.89
N ALA A 5 -0.77 -15.71 -28.55
CA ALA A 5 -1.60 -16.72 -29.21
C ALA A 5 -2.98 -16.73 -28.57
N ILE A 6 -4.03 -16.62 -29.38
CA ILE A 6 -5.41 -16.49 -28.90
C ILE A 6 -6.18 -17.72 -29.35
N PHE A 7 -6.75 -18.44 -28.38
CA PHE A 7 -7.68 -19.52 -28.60
C PHE A 7 -9.05 -19.07 -28.11
N SER A 8 -10.00 -18.87 -29.02
CA SER A 8 -11.31 -18.32 -28.69
C SER A 8 -12.42 -19.05 -29.44
N ASP A 9 -13.58 -19.22 -28.80
CA ASP A 9 -14.83 -19.63 -29.45
C ASP A 9 -15.60 -18.43 -30.06
N HIS A 10 -15.03 -17.23 -29.94
CA HIS A 10 -15.56 -15.94 -30.38
C HIS A 10 -16.90 -15.54 -29.72
N TYR A 11 -17.32 -16.22 -28.64
CA TYR A 11 -18.58 -15.93 -27.96
C TYR A 11 -18.61 -14.50 -27.39
N ARG A 12 -17.49 -14.02 -26.83
CA ARG A 12 -17.37 -12.70 -26.21
C ARG A 12 -17.15 -11.55 -27.21
N ALA A 13 -16.96 -11.86 -28.49
CA ALA A 13 -16.75 -10.90 -29.59
C ALA A 13 -15.67 -9.83 -29.30
N ILE A 14 -14.57 -10.23 -28.65
CA ILE A 14 -13.48 -9.33 -28.25
C ILE A 14 -12.63 -8.94 -29.48
N ASP A 15 -12.41 -7.64 -29.67
CA ASP A 15 -11.50 -7.12 -30.69
C ASP A 15 -10.05 -7.12 -30.19
N TYR A 16 -9.43 -8.30 -30.20
CA TYR A 16 -8.07 -8.48 -29.67
C TYR A 16 -7.01 -7.53 -30.24
N PRO A 17 -6.93 -7.28 -31.57
CA PRO A 17 -5.98 -6.30 -32.09
C PRO A 17 -6.04 -4.93 -31.40
N ASN A 18 -7.23 -4.49 -30.99
CA ASN A 18 -7.41 -3.24 -30.25
C ASN A 18 -7.14 -3.40 -28.74
N VAL A 19 -7.57 -4.51 -28.14
CA VAL A 19 -7.39 -4.77 -26.70
C VAL A 19 -5.91 -4.99 -26.34
N ILE A 20 -5.18 -5.76 -27.15
CA ILE A 20 -3.77 -6.11 -26.91
C ILE A 20 -2.82 -5.42 -27.88
N HIS A 21 -3.09 -4.16 -28.20
CA HIS A 21 -2.41 -3.35 -29.23
C HIS A 21 -0.89 -3.20 -29.09
N PHE A 22 -0.31 -3.49 -27.92
CA PHE A 22 1.15 -3.51 -27.72
C PHE A 22 1.82 -4.81 -28.22
N TYR A 23 1.05 -5.84 -28.53
CA TYR A 23 1.54 -7.14 -28.97
C TYR A 23 0.95 -7.52 -30.32
N GLN A 24 1.70 -8.30 -31.10
CA GLN A 24 1.10 -9.00 -32.24
C GLN A 24 0.16 -10.08 -31.72
N SER A 25 -1.03 -10.17 -32.30
CA SER A 25 -2.02 -11.19 -31.95
C SER A 25 -2.07 -12.25 -33.05
N ILE A 26 -2.07 -13.52 -32.68
CA ILE A 26 -2.24 -14.65 -33.61
C ILE A 26 -3.45 -15.45 -33.17
N GLN A 27 -4.45 -15.54 -34.04
CA GLN A 27 -5.64 -16.36 -33.80
C GLN A 27 -5.32 -17.82 -34.11
N CYS A 28 -5.51 -18.68 -33.11
CA CYS A 28 -5.21 -20.10 -33.17
C CYS A 28 -6.50 -20.90 -32.96
N ARG A 29 -6.76 -21.86 -33.86
CA ARG A 29 -7.93 -22.75 -33.77
C ARG A 29 -7.59 -24.12 -33.23
N ASP A 30 -6.36 -24.56 -33.43
CA ASP A 30 -5.91 -25.90 -33.10
C ASP A 30 -4.69 -25.81 -32.15
N PRO A 31 -4.82 -26.25 -30.88
CA PRO A 31 -3.73 -26.30 -29.93
C PRO A 31 -2.75 -27.46 -30.20
N GLU A 32 -2.96 -28.27 -31.24
CA GLU A 32 -1.99 -29.25 -31.70
C GLU A 32 -1.07 -28.68 -32.81
N ALA A 33 -1.48 -27.59 -33.47
CA ALA A 33 -0.72 -26.90 -34.50
C ALA A 33 0.38 -25.98 -33.93
N ALA A 34 1.24 -26.53 -33.07
CA ALA A 34 2.25 -25.81 -32.29
C ALA A 34 3.16 -24.91 -33.13
N SER A 35 3.48 -25.28 -34.38
CA SER A 35 4.32 -24.46 -35.27
C SER A 35 3.76 -23.05 -35.52
N VAL A 36 2.46 -22.84 -35.37
CA VAL A 36 1.79 -21.55 -35.60
C VAL A 36 2.04 -20.56 -34.44
N TYR A 37 2.29 -21.07 -33.24
CA TYR A 37 2.40 -20.26 -32.02
C TYR A 37 3.59 -20.66 -31.11
N ALA A 38 4.53 -21.45 -31.61
CA ALA A 38 5.70 -21.89 -30.84
C ALA A 38 6.53 -20.72 -30.27
N ASP A 39 6.57 -19.60 -31.00
CA ASP A 39 7.28 -18.38 -30.60
C ASP A 39 6.41 -17.42 -29.75
N ALA A 40 5.18 -17.81 -29.41
CA ALA A 40 4.28 -16.98 -28.60
C ALA A 40 4.81 -16.83 -27.17
N CYS A 41 4.65 -15.63 -26.62
CA CYS A 41 5.10 -15.33 -25.26
C CYS A 41 4.07 -15.72 -24.19
N CYS A 42 2.78 -15.72 -24.53
CA CYS A 42 1.72 -16.33 -23.74
C CYS A 42 0.55 -16.76 -24.63
N CYS A 43 -0.34 -17.57 -24.07
CA CYS A 43 -1.61 -17.91 -24.69
C CYS A 43 -2.78 -17.30 -23.92
N LEU A 44 -3.68 -16.62 -24.63
CA LEU A 44 -4.97 -16.17 -24.15
C LEU A 44 -6.03 -17.21 -24.54
N ILE A 45 -6.78 -17.71 -23.56
CA ILE A 45 -7.82 -18.72 -23.74
C ILE A 45 -9.17 -18.07 -23.40
N ASP A 46 -10.02 -17.94 -24.40
CA ASP A 46 -11.32 -17.28 -24.33
C ASP A 46 -12.42 -18.23 -24.82
N TYR A 47 -12.79 -19.18 -23.97
CA TYR A 47 -13.93 -20.06 -24.20
C TYR A 47 -15.04 -19.74 -23.21
N ARG A 48 -16.28 -19.88 -23.65
CA ARG A 48 -17.46 -19.73 -22.80
C ARG A 48 -17.50 -20.83 -21.73
N GLU A 49 -17.32 -22.08 -22.16
CA GLU A 49 -17.40 -23.25 -21.29
C GLU A 49 -16.04 -23.50 -20.58
N PRO A 50 -16.00 -23.54 -19.24
CA PRO A 50 -14.75 -23.74 -18.50
C PRO A 50 -14.03 -25.05 -18.82
N GLU A 51 -14.76 -26.14 -19.04
CA GLU A 51 -14.21 -27.46 -19.36
C GLU A 51 -13.43 -27.42 -20.68
N GLU A 52 -13.92 -26.64 -21.65
CA GLU A 52 -13.25 -26.44 -22.92
C GLU A 52 -11.96 -25.62 -22.74
N ALA A 53 -12.01 -24.54 -21.95
CA ALA A 53 -10.83 -23.77 -21.61
C ALA A 53 -9.76 -24.62 -20.89
N VAL A 54 -10.15 -25.50 -19.96
CA VAL A 54 -9.24 -26.46 -19.29
C VAL A 54 -8.63 -27.42 -20.31
N ARG A 55 -9.44 -27.98 -21.22
CA ARG A 55 -8.98 -28.88 -22.27
C ARG A 55 -7.91 -28.22 -23.14
N ILE A 56 -8.20 -27.03 -23.68
CA ILE A 56 -7.27 -26.27 -24.51
C ILE A 56 -5.99 -25.92 -23.74
N ALA A 57 -6.11 -25.47 -22.49
CA ALA A 57 -4.97 -25.17 -21.63
C ALA A 57 -4.03 -26.38 -21.45
N ASN A 58 -4.61 -27.56 -21.19
CA ASN A 58 -3.86 -28.80 -21.03
C ASN A 58 -3.25 -29.30 -22.35
N GLN A 59 -3.93 -29.14 -23.49
CA GLN A 59 -3.35 -29.47 -24.79
C GLN A 59 -2.13 -28.59 -25.11
N ILE A 60 -2.22 -27.28 -24.87
CA ILE A 60 -1.09 -26.35 -25.04
C ILE A 60 0.07 -26.76 -24.12
N ARG A 61 -0.21 -27.01 -22.85
CA ARG A 61 0.82 -27.33 -21.85
C ARG A 61 1.37 -28.75 -21.94
N SER A 62 0.67 -29.66 -22.63
CA SER A 62 1.23 -30.98 -22.97
C SER A 62 2.48 -30.86 -23.85
N GLN A 63 2.52 -29.84 -24.71
CA GLN A 63 3.65 -29.55 -25.61
C GLN A 63 4.59 -28.49 -25.02
N PHE A 64 4.05 -27.49 -24.32
CA PHE A 64 4.80 -26.39 -23.71
C PHE A 64 4.43 -26.23 -22.22
N PRO A 65 4.95 -27.09 -21.32
CA PRO A 65 4.56 -27.10 -19.90
C PRO A 65 4.70 -25.75 -19.18
N GLN A 66 5.65 -24.92 -19.61
CA GLN A 66 5.96 -23.60 -19.06
C GLN A 66 5.13 -22.45 -19.64
N MET A 67 4.29 -22.71 -20.65
CA MET A 67 3.54 -21.66 -21.36
C MET A 67 2.67 -20.86 -20.38
N PRO A 68 2.88 -19.53 -20.28
CA PRO A 68 2.01 -18.67 -19.50
C PRO A 68 0.62 -18.62 -20.12
N LEU A 69 -0.42 -18.79 -19.30
CA LEU A 69 -1.82 -18.80 -19.73
C LEU A 69 -2.61 -17.69 -19.05
N LEU A 70 -3.35 -16.92 -19.84
CA LEU A 70 -4.42 -16.04 -19.38
C LEU A 70 -5.76 -16.65 -19.81
N VAL A 71 -6.59 -17.06 -18.86
CA VAL A 71 -7.92 -17.62 -19.13
C VAL A 71 -8.98 -16.57 -18.84
N LEU A 72 -9.83 -16.27 -19.82
CA LEU A 72 -10.99 -15.40 -19.64
C LEU A 72 -12.17 -16.21 -19.13
N THR A 73 -12.83 -15.72 -18.10
CA THR A 73 -14.04 -16.32 -17.52
C THR A 73 -15.14 -15.26 -17.38
N ASP A 74 -16.38 -15.67 -17.15
CA ASP A 74 -17.50 -14.75 -16.95
C ASP A 74 -18.43 -15.21 -15.82
N VAL A 75 -19.42 -14.38 -15.51
CA VAL A 75 -20.38 -14.61 -14.42
C VAL A 75 -21.38 -15.72 -14.76
N THR A 76 -21.61 -16.00 -16.04
CA THR A 76 -22.60 -16.98 -16.49
C THR A 76 -22.08 -18.42 -16.45
N ALA A 77 -20.76 -18.59 -16.60
CA ALA A 77 -20.07 -19.87 -16.46
C ALA A 77 -18.71 -19.64 -15.74
N PRO A 78 -18.73 -19.46 -14.41
CA PRO A 78 -17.52 -19.12 -13.66
C PRO A 78 -16.55 -20.29 -13.58
N PHE A 79 -15.26 -19.99 -13.69
CA PHE A 79 -14.19 -20.95 -13.42
C PHE A 79 -14.23 -21.38 -11.94
N SER A 80 -14.32 -22.69 -11.69
CA SER A 80 -14.37 -23.26 -10.33
C SER A 80 -12.97 -23.62 -9.81
N ASP A 81 -12.86 -23.84 -8.50
CA ASP A 81 -11.62 -24.36 -7.89
C ASP A 81 -11.19 -25.69 -8.51
N GLN A 82 -12.14 -26.55 -8.87
CA GLN A 82 -11.84 -27.82 -9.52
C GLN A 82 -11.20 -27.61 -10.90
N HIS A 83 -11.76 -26.72 -11.72
CA HIS A 83 -11.20 -26.40 -13.04
C HIS A 83 -9.77 -25.84 -12.94
N MET A 84 -9.48 -25.03 -11.91
CA MET A 84 -8.13 -24.50 -11.69
C MET A 84 -7.11 -25.60 -11.37
N VAL A 85 -7.49 -26.58 -10.55
CA VAL A 85 -6.61 -27.69 -10.16
C VAL A 85 -6.36 -28.66 -11.31
N GLU A 86 -7.30 -28.76 -12.26
CA GLU A 86 -7.19 -29.62 -13.45
C GLU A 86 -6.23 -29.06 -14.51
N ILE A 87 -5.92 -27.76 -14.50
CA ILE A 87 -4.93 -27.17 -15.42
C ILE A 87 -3.52 -27.55 -14.96
N THR A 88 -2.85 -28.38 -15.75
CA THR A 88 -1.50 -28.92 -15.49
C THR A 88 -0.39 -27.97 -15.97
N GLY A 89 0.88 -28.34 -15.76
CA GLY A 89 2.06 -27.60 -16.20
C GLY A 89 2.69 -26.70 -15.13
N ILE A 90 3.79 -26.03 -15.49
CA ILE A 90 4.61 -25.18 -14.59
C ILE A 90 4.57 -23.69 -14.95
N GLY A 91 3.92 -23.34 -16.07
CA GLY A 91 3.71 -21.96 -16.49
C GLY A 91 2.76 -21.21 -15.56
N ARG A 92 2.90 -19.88 -15.51
CA ARG A 92 1.95 -19.04 -14.75
C ARG A 92 0.55 -19.14 -15.34
N LEU A 93 -0.45 -19.18 -14.47
CA LEU A 93 -1.86 -19.16 -14.84
C LEU A 93 -2.48 -17.91 -14.21
N ARG A 94 -3.19 -17.11 -15.02
CA ARG A 94 -4.05 -16.02 -14.56
C ARG A 94 -5.46 -16.25 -15.05
N LEU A 95 -6.41 -15.88 -14.21
CA LEU A 95 -7.83 -15.84 -14.54
C LEU A 95 -8.27 -14.39 -14.54
N LEU A 96 -8.96 -13.98 -15.59
CA LEU A 96 -9.56 -12.66 -15.71
C LEU A 96 -11.06 -12.81 -15.92
N PHE A 97 -11.85 -12.18 -15.04
CA PHE A 97 -13.29 -12.06 -15.23
C PHE A 97 -13.56 -10.98 -16.27
N TRP A 98 -14.01 -11.37 -17.45
CA TRP A 98 -14.31 -10.44 -18.53
C TRP A 98 -15.51 -9.56 -18.20
N GLN A 99 -15.34 -8.26 -18.38
CA GLN A 99 -16.42 -7.26 -18.32
C GLN A 99 -16.43 -6.46 -19.62
N ALA A 100 -17.62 -6.30 -20.22
CA ALA A 100 -17.77 -5.45 -21.39
C ALA A 100 -17.35 -4.01 -21.03
N ASN A 101 -16.41 -3.45 -21.78
CA ASN A 101 -15.78 -2.12 -21.63
C ASN A 101 -14.52 -2.02 -20.75
N ASP A 102 -13.95 -3.12 -20.24
CA ASP A 102 -12.67 -3.09 -19.51
C ASP A 102 -11.52 -3.70 -20.33
N ASN A 103 -11.15 -3.00 -21.41
CA ASN A 103 -10.10 -3.45 -22.33
C ASN A 103 -8.70 -3.33 -21.70
N GLU A 104 -8.50 -2.44 -20.74
CA GLU A 104 -7.19 -2.24 -20.10
C GLU A 104 -6.82 -3.41 -19.18
N GLU A 105 -7.80 -4.08 -18.56
CA GLU A 105 -7.54 -5.22 -17.68
C GLU A 105 -6.92 -6.43 -18.40
N VAL A 106 -7.36 -6.75 -19.63
CA VAL A 106 -6.76 -7.86 -20.40
C VAL A 106 -5.28 -7.61 -20.65
N LEU A 107 -4.96 -6.39 -21.09
CA LEU A 107 -3.58 -5.99 -21.34
C LEU A 107 -2.75 -5.96 -20.04
N SER A 108 -3.33 -5.46 -18.95
CA SER A 108 -2.70 -5.43 -17.63
C SER A 108 -2.38 -6.83 -17.11
N GLU A 109 -3.31 -7.78 -17.23
CA GLU A 109 -3.08 -9.17 -16.83
C GLU A 109 -2.02 -9.87 -17.69
N ILE A 110 -2.00 -9.61 -19.01
CA ILE A 110 -0.92 -10.09 -19.90
C ILE A 110 0.43 -9.55 -19.44
N GLN A 111 0.52 -8.25 -19.13
CA GLN A 111 1.76 -7.66 -18.62
C GLN A 111 2.17 -8.26 -17.28
N SER A 112 1.24 -8.47 -16.34
CA SER A 112 1.53 -9.13 -15.05
C SER A 112 1.98 -10.58 -15.23
N LEU A 113 1.44 -11.28 -16.22
CA LEU A 113 1.79 -12.66 -16.53
C LEU A 113 3.24 -12.76 -17.08
N LEU A 114 3.57 -11.90 -18.05
CA LEU A 114 4.87 -11.88 -18.74
C LEU A 114 5.97 -11.25 -17.88
N TYR A 115 5.64 -10.17 -17.18
CA TYR A 115 6.58 -9.35 -16.41
C TYR A 115 6.02 -9.04 -15.01
N PRO A 116 5.90 -10.03 -14.13
CA PRO A 116 5.37 -9.84 -12.77
C PRO A 116 6.23 -8.92 -11.91
N GLU A 117 7.47 -8.68 -12.32
CA GLU A 117 8.35 -7.69 -11.72
C GLU A 117 7.82 -6.25 -11.90
N TYR A 118 6.93 -6.01 -12.87
CA TYR A 118 6.27 -4.72 -13.09
C TYR A 118 4.82 -4.77 -12.62
N SER A 119 4.39 -3.74 -11.87
CA SER A 119 2.99 -3.59 -11.48
C SER A 119 2.18 -3.12 -12.69
N ALA A 120 1.31 -3.99 -13.20
CA ALA A 120 0.46 -3.68 -14.35
C ALA A 120 -0.77 -2.82 -13.99
N LYS A 121 -1.09 -2.68 -12.69
CA LYS A 121 -2.10 -1.75 -12.17
C LYS A 121 -1.42 -0.53 -11.54
N GLY A 122 -2.09 0.63 -11.63
CA GLY A 122 -1.71 1.84 -10.90
C GLY A 122 -1.61 1.51 -9.41
N GLN A 123 -0.43 1.77 -8.83
CA GLN A 123 -0.16 1.41 -7.44
C GLN A 123 -0.92 2.36 -6.52
N HIS A 124 -1.85 1.83 -5.73
CA HIS A 124 -2.64 2.63 -4.81
C HIS A 124 -1.86 2.95 -3.53
N ILE A 125 -1.89 4.22 -3.13
CA ILE A 125 -1.26 4.72 -1.91
C ILE A 125 -2.32 5.12 -0.88
N ALA A 126 -2.26 4.53 0.30
CA ALA A 126 -3.06 4.93 1.45
C ALA A 126 -2.30 5.94 2.32
N PHE A 127 -2.81 7.17 2.41
CA PHE A 127 -2.32 8.18 3.36
C PHE A 127 -3.12 8.07 4.65
N ILE A 128 -2.55 7.46 5.68
CA ILE A 128 -3.18 7.24 6.98
C ILE A 128 -2.77 8.36 7.93
N LEU A 129 -3.75 9.21 8.26
CA LEU A 129 -3.60 10.38 9.12
C LEU A 129 -4.31 10.12 10.44
N SER A 130 -3.55 10.12 11.54
CA SER A 130 -4.09 10.01 12.90
C SER A 130 -4.57 11.39 13.39
N VAL A 131 -5.79 11.47 13.92
CA VAL A 131 -6.37 12.71 14.47
C VAL A 131 -6.89 12.44 15.88
N TYR A 132 -6.66 13.36 16.82
CA TYR A 132 -7.20 13.25 18.19
C TYR A 132 -7.31 14.63 18.85
N ASN A 133 -8.52 15.04 19.23
CA ASN A 133 -8.83 16.31 19.89
C ASN A 133 -8.16 17.52 19.22
N GLU A 134 -8.29 17.61 17.90
CA GLU A 134 -7.65 18.66 17.10
C GLU A 134 -8.59 19.85 16.84
N GLU A 135 -9.72 20.03 17.53
CA GLU A 135 -10.71 21.09 17.24
C GLU A 135 -10.06 22.48 17.10
N GLN A 136 -9.20 22.84 18.05
CA GLN A 136 -8.54 24.16 18.08
C GLN A 136 -7.46 24.32 16.99
N ARG A 137 -6.94 23.21 16.48
CA ARG A 137 -5.82 23.17 15.53
C ARG A 137 -6.23 22.56 14.19
N PHE A 138 -7.53 22.37 13.97
CA PHE A 138 -8.08 21.65 12.82
C PHE A 138 -7.72 22.34 11.49
N VAL A 139 -7.47 23.65 11.52
CA VAL A 139 -6.95 24.40 10.37
C VAL A 139 -5.68 23.77 9.78
N HIS A 140 -4.82 23.18 10.61
CA HIS A 140 -3.62 22.48 10.14
C HIS A 140 -3.96 21.12 9.51
N VAL A 141 -4.87 20.36 10.13
CA VAL A 141 -5.39 19.10 9.57
C VAL A 141 -6.04 19.32 8.21
N GLU A 142 -6.89 20.34 8.11
CA GLU A 142 -7.54 20.74 6.87
C GLU A 142 -6.53 21.18 5.81
N ALA A 143 -5.58 22.04 6.17
CA ALA A 143 -4.55 22.51 5.24
C ALA A 143 -3.69 21.36 4.71
N PHE A 144 -3.31 20.42 5.57
CA PHE A 144 -2.53 19.24 5.19
C PHE A 144 -3.32 18.28 4.30
N ALA A 145 -4.57 17.98 4.66
CA ALA A 145 -5.46 17.20 3.82
C ALA A 145 -5.63 17.84 2.43
N LYS A 146 -5.83 19.16 2.33
CA LYS A 146 -5.94 19.88 1.06
C LYS A 146 -4.66 19.78 0.22
N ARG A 147 -3.47 19.92 0.82
CA ARG A 147 -2.21 19.76 0.09
C ARG A 147 -2.00 18.32 -0.39
N LEU A 148 -2.37 17.32 0.40
CA LEU A 148 -2.38 15.92 -0.04
C LEU A 148 -3.36 15.69 -1.19
N GLN A 149 -4.56 16.28 -1.14
CA GLN A 149 -5.52 16.22 -2.26
C GLN A 149 -4.93 16.79 -3.54
N THR A 150 -4.28 17.96 -3.48
CA THR A 150 -3.59 18.57 -4.62
C THR A 150 -2.46 17.67 -5.15
N PHE A 151 -1.67 17.07 -4.26
CA PHE A 151 -0.59 16.15 -4.62
C PHE A 151 -1.09 14.88 -5.32
N ILE A 152 -2.24 14.33 -4.90
CA ILE A 152 -2.86 13.18 -5.55
C ILE A 152 -3.45 13.58 -6.91
N ARG A 153 -4.18 14.71 -6.99
CA ARG A 153 -4.85 15.18 -8.22
C ARG A 153 -3.90 15.67 -9.31
N SER A 154 -2.65 16.02 -8.97
CA SER A 154 -1.65 16.37 -9.99
C SER A 154 -1.12 15.14 -10.76
N HIS A 155 -1.75 13.97 -10.61
CA HIS A 155 -1.42 12.70 -11.27
C HIS A 155 0.00 12.18 -10.96
N LEU A 156 0.65 12.67 -9.89
CA LEU A 156 1.95 12.17 -9.46
C LEU A 156 1.84 10.81 -8.75
N VAL A 157 0.70 10.56 -8.10
CA VAL A 157 0.41 9.32 -7.37
C VAL A 157 -1.08 9.01 -7.41
N GLU A 158 -1.42 7.73 -7.48
CA GLU A 158 -2.77 7.24 -7.23
C GLU A 158 -2.93 6.94 -5.74
N GLY A 159 -3.89 7.58 -5.07
CA GLY A 159 -4.05 7.36 -3.63
C GLY A 159 -5.34 7.88 -3.03
N SER A 160 -5.54 7.53 -1.76
CA SER A 160 -6.67 7.96 -0.93
C SER A 160 -6.17 8.37 0.45
N ILE A 161 -6.78 9.41 1.00
CA ILE A 161 -6.51 9.93 2.33
C ILE A 161 -7.49 9.29 3.31
N TYR A 162 -6.99 8.80 4.44
CA TYR A 162 -7.74 8.17 5.51
C TYR A 162 -7.50 8.94 6.81
N LEU A 163 -8.47 9.78 7.18
CA LEU A 163 -8.48 10.44 8.49
C LEU A 163 -9.07 9.47 9.52
N ILE A 164 -8.24 8.97 10.42
CA ILE A 164 -8.66 8.06 11.49
C ILE A 164 -8.63 8.84 12.80
N ASP A 165 -9.82 9.16 13.30
CA ASP A 165 -10.06 9.78 14.60
C ASP A 165 -9.87 8.76 15.71
N ASP A 166 -9.03 9.08 16.69
CA ASP A 166 -8.70 8.21 17.82
C ASP A 166 -9.67 8.41 19.00
N GLY A 167 -10.96 8.56 18.72
CA GLY A 167 -12.00 8.74 19.74
C GLY A 167 -11.98 10.12 20.38
N SER A 168 -11.98 11.16 19.55
CA SER A 168 -12.03 12.54 20.02
C SER A 168 -13.32 12.84 20.81
N HIS A 169 -13.20 13.70 21.82
CA HIS A 169 -14.32 14.13 22.67
C HIS A 169 -14.74 15.58 22.42
N ASP A 170 -14.06 16.26 21.51
CA ASP A 170 -14.31 17.64 21.09
C ASP A 170 -15.00 17.70 19.72
N SER A 171 -15.10 18.87 19.08
CA SER A 171 -15.76 18.99 17.77
C SER A 171 -14.97 18.42 16.59
N THR A 172 -13.83 17.75 16.80
CA THR A 172 -12.97 17.20 15.73
C THR A 172 -13.75 16.35 14.74
N ASN A 173 -14.58 15.42 15.21
CA ASN A 173 -15.35 14.54 14.32
C ASN A 173 -16.36 15.31 13.45
N THR A 174 -16.94 16.39 13.96
CA THR A 174 -17.82 17.27 13.18
C THR A 174 -17.03 17.96 12.06
N LEU A 175 -15.83 18.45 12.37
CA LEU A 175 -14.95 19.11 11.40
C LEU A 175 -14.42 18.13 10.34
N ILE A 176 -14.07 16.90 10.72
CA ILE A 176 -13.69 15.83 9.77
C ILE A 176 -14.83 15.54 8.78
N ARG A 177 -16.08 15.45 9.27
CA ARG A 177 -17.25 15.22 8.40
C ARG A 177 -17.49 16.40 7.45
N ALA A 178 -17.32 17.63 7.92
CA ALA A 178 -17.43 18.83 7.08
C ALA A 178 -16.35 18.85 5.98
N LEU A 179 -15.12 18.50 6.31
CA LEU A 179 -14.03 18.38 5.33
C LEU A 179 -14.30 17.29 4.29
N LYS A 180 -14.85 16.15 4.72
CA LYS A 180 -15.26 15.08 3.80
C LYS A 180 -16.36 15.54 2.84
N ALA A 181 -17.37 16.24 3.35
CA ALA A 181 -18.49 16.73 2.55
C ALA A 181 -18.07 17.75 1.49
N THR A 182 -17.01 18.53 1.73
CA THR A 182 -16.48 19.53 0.79
C THR A 182 -15.41 18.97 -0.16
N THR A 183 -14.99 17.71 0.01
CA THR A 183 -13.98 17.09 -0.84
C THR A 183 -14.62 16.44 -2.06
N ASP A 184 -14.38 16.99 -3.25
CA ASP A 184 -14.76 16.36 -4.52
C ASP A 184 -14.05 15.00 -4.68
N LEU A 185 -14.84 13.94 -4.83
CA LEU A 185 -14.39 12.56 -4.81
C LEU A 185 -13.93 12.04 -6.19
N SER A 186 -14.15 12.78 -7.27
CA SER A 186 -14.09 12.24 -8.64
C SER A 186 -13.11 12.92 -9.61
N VAL A 187 -12.69 14.17 -9.35
CA VAL A 187 -11.88 14.92 -10.33
C VAL A 187 -10.42 14.43 -10.37
N ASN A 188 -9.91 14.19 -11.60
CA ASN A 188 -8.50 13.91 -11.91
C ASN A 188 -7.93 12.63 -11.27
N ARG A 189 -8.71 11.55 -11.28
CA ARG A 189 -8.23 10.23 -10.86
C ARG A 189 -7.86 9.39 -12.06
N ILE A 190 -6.73 8.68 -11.94
CA ILE A 190 -6.25 7.74 -12.96
C ILE A 190 -7.22 6.56 -13.09
N ASN A 191 -7.72 6.02 -11.97
CA ASN A 191 -8.73 4.99 -11.96
C ASN A 191 -10.07 5.50 -11.40
N GLN A 192 -11.09 5.55 -12.26
CA GLN A 192 -12.44 6.03 -11.93
C GLN A 192 -13.24 5.04 -11.08
N ASN A 193 -12.82 3.77 -11.02
CA ASN A 193 -13.49 2.70 -10.25
C ASN A 193 -12.97 2.56 -8.79
N LEU A 194 -12.12 3.46 -8.31
CA LEU A 194 -11.47 3.33 -6.99
C LEU A 194 -12.15 4.05 -5.82
N SER A 195 -11.82 3.56 -4.63
CA SER A 195 -12.06 4.13 -3.29
C SER A 195 -12.03 5.66 -3.21
N PRO A 196 -12.96 6.34 -2.52
CA PRO A 196 -13.03 7.81 -2.43
C PRO A 196 -11.68 8.48 -2.08
N LEU A 197 -11.47 9.71 -2.59
CA LEU A 197 -10.25 10.49 -2.33
C LEU A 197 -10.02 10.73 -0.83
N LEU A 198 -11.09 10.98 -0.07
CA LEU A 198 -11.04 11.16 1.37
C LEU A 198 -12.02 10.22 2.06
N GLN A 199 -11.48 9.43 2.98
CA GLN A 199 -12.21 8.52 3.84
C GLN A 199 -11.93 8.87 5.30
N THR A 200 -12.90 8.53 6.15
CA THR A 200 -12.91 8.93 7.55
C THR A 200 -13.32 7.75 8.40
N ARG A 201 -12.67 7.58 9.55
CA ARG A 201 -12.99 6.52 10.49
C ARG A 201 -12.82 7.04 11.91
N GLU A 202 -13.58 6.46 12.84
CA GLU A 202 -13.54 6.80 14.26
C GLU A 202 -13.25 5.55 15.08
N LEU A 203 -12.31 5.65 16.02
CA LEU A 203 -12.05 4.66 17.05
C LEU A 203 -12.91 5.01 18.26
N GLY A 204 -13.64 4.03 18.81
CA GLY A 204 -14.53 4.28 19.97
C GLY A 204 -13.80 4.60 21.29
N ARG A 205 -12.47 4.73 21.27
CA ARG A 205 -11.63 5.07 22.43
C ARG A 205 -10.27 5.61 21.98
N ASN A 206 -9.63 6.40 22.84
CA ASN A 206 -8.25 6.84 22.66
C ASN A 206 -7.26 5.68 22.85
N THR A 207 -6.63 5.29 21.76
CA THR A 207 -5.57 4.28 21.66
C THR A 207 -4.20 4.89 21.32
N ARG A 208 -4.14 6.22 21.28
CA ARG A 208 -3.06 7.02 20.69
C ARG A 208 -2.87 6.64 19.22
N LYS A 209 -1.73 7.06 18.68
CA LYS A 209 -1.27 6.73 17.32
C LYS A 209 -1.26 5.22 17.00
N ALA A 210 -1.14 4.35 18.02
CA ALA A 210 -1.04 2.92 17.76
C ALA A 210 -2.30 2.34 17.14
N GLY A 211 -3.47 2.59 17.72
CA GLY A 211 -4.70 2.00 17.20
C GLY A 211 -5.11 2.59 15.86
N THR A 212 -4.86 3.89 15.60
CA THR A 212 -5.15 4.47 14.28
C THR A 212 -4.31 3.83 13.18
N TYR A 213 -3.02 3.60 13.43
CA TYR A 213 -2.13 2.95 12.48
C TYR A 213 -2.51 1.50 12.26
N LEU A 214 -2.76 0.74 13.34
CA LEU A 214 -3.18 -0.66 13.25
C LEU A 214 -4.53 -0.81 12.56
N GLU A 215 -5.47 0.09 12.80
CA GLU A 215 -6.76 0.10 12.14
C GLU A 215 -6.62 0.32 10.64
N GLY A 216 -5.76 1.25 10.24
CA GLY A 216 -5.42 1.48 8.84
C GLY A 216 -4.77 0.26 8.19
N MET A 217 -3.78 -0.36 8.85
CA MET A 217 -3.14 -1.60 8.38
C MET A 217 -4.12 -2.76 8.23
N ARG A 218 -5.12 -2.84 9.12
CA ARG A 218 -6.10 -3.93 9.16
C ARG A 218 -7.15 -3.83 8.07
N THR A 219 -7.57 -2.62 7.71
CA THR A 219 -8.82 -2.42 6.97
C THR A 219 -8.67 -1.76 5.62
N ILE A 220 -7.50 -1.18 5.34
CA ILE A 220 -7.22 -0.53 4.07
C ILE A 220 -6.38 -1.47 3.22
N GLY A 221 -6.84 -1.77 2.00
CA GLY A 221 -6.02 -2.42 0.98
C GLY A 221 -5.33 -1.39 0.11
N ALA A 222 -3.99 -1.36 0.13
CA ALA A 222 -3.16 -0.51 -0.71
C ALA A 222 -1.84 -1.19 -1.04
N ASP A 223 -1.14 -0.70 -2.07
CA ASP A 223 0.20 -1.16 -2.46
C ASP A 223 1.27 -0.51 -1.58
N TYR A 224 1.05 0.74 -1.19
CA TYR A 224 1.89 1.48 -0.25
C TYR A 224 1.06 2.21 0.80
N TYR A 225 1.62 2.29 1.99
CA TYR A 225 1.00 2.93 3.15
C TYR A 225 1.91 4.08 3.60
N VAL A 226 1.36 5.28 3.62
CA VAL A 226 2.00 6.47 4.17
C VAL A 226 1.35 6.75 5.51
N PHE A 227 2.12 6.60 6.58
CA PHE A 227 1.72 6.88 7.94
C PHE A 227 2.26 8.24 8.33
N VAL A 228 1.40 9.18 8.69
CA VAL A 228 1.81 10.55 9.02
C VAL A 228 0.86 11.19 10.04
N ASP A 229 1.39 12.06 10.88
CA ASP A 229 0.60 12.86 11.81
C ASP A 229 -0.19 13.92 11.02
N ALA A 230 -1.43 14.22 11.43
CA ALA A 230 -2.32 15.10 10.66
C ALA A 230 -2.05 16.60 10.85
N ASP A 231 -1.16 16.99 11.76
CA ASP A 231 -0.96 18.36 12.25
C ASP A 231 -0.12 19.28 11.34
N ASP A 232 0.09 18.90 10.08
CA ASP A 232 0.92 19.65 9.13
C ASP A 232 2.36 19.88 9.62
N SER A 233 2.94 18.85 10.25
CA SER A 233 4.35 18.86 10.66
C SER A 233 5.31 18.45 9.56
N PHE A 234 4.84 17.85 8.47
CA PHE A 234 5.68 17.28 7.40
C PHE A 234 5.36 17.87 6.02
N PHE A 235 6.41 18.06 5.23
CA PHE A 235 6.32 18.60 3.88
C PHE A 235 5.91 17.51 2.86
N ILE A 236 5.11 17.89 1.87
CA ILE A 236 4.63 16.98 0.82
C ILE A 236 5.82 16.45 -0.01
N GLU A 237 6.84 17.27 -0.20
CA GLU A 237 8.06 16.95 -0.93
C GLU A 237 8.83 15.79 -0.27
N ASP A 238 8.85 15.75 1.07
CA ASP A 238 9.47 14.66 1.82
C ASP A 238 8.66 13.36 1.71
N ILE A 239 7.32 13.47 1.77
CA ILE A 239 6.41 12.35 1.55
C ILE A 239 6.60 11.77 0.15
N ALA A 240 6.60 12.63 -0.88
CA ALA A 240 6.80 12.25 -2.27
C ALA A 240 8.16 11.56 -2.49
N ARG A 241 9.22 12.11 -1.92
CA ARG A 241 10.57 11.51 -1.97
C ARG A 241 10.59 10.12 -1.33
N MET A 242 9.98 9.95 -0.17
CA MET A 242 9.91 8.65 0.51
C MET A 242 9.10 7.63 -0.28
N ILE A 243 7.96 8.04 -0.87
CA ILE A 243 7.16 7.21 -1.78
C ILE A 243 8.03 6.74 -2.96
N ASN A 244 8.73 7.67 -3.63
CA ASN A 244 9.57 7.34 -4.77
C ASN A 244 10.64 6.29 -4.43
N VAL A 245 11.21 6.34 -3.23
CA VAL A 245 12.19 5.37 -2.76
C VAL A 245 11.59 4.00 -2.47
N VAL A 246 10.47 3.92 -1.74
CA VAL A 246 9.81 2.63 -1.45
C VAL A 246 9.33 1.97 -2.75
N ARG A 247 8.85 2.77 -3.72
CA ARG A 247 8.41 2.28 -5.03
C ARG A 247 9.50 1.61 -5.86
N GLN A 248 10.78 1.90 -5.60
CA GLN A 248 11.88 1.18 -6.26
C GLN A 248 11.98 -0.29 -5.85
N GLY A 249 11.32 -0.71 -4.75
CA GLY A 249 11.35 -2.09 -4.29
C GLY A 249 12.64 -2.53 -3.58
N TYR A 250 13.65 -1.65 -3.48
CA TYR A 250 14.89 -1.91 -2.72
C TYR A 250 14.69 -1.87 -1.20
N TYR A 251 13.70 -1.10 -0.74
CA TYR A 251 13.39 -0.94 0.67
C TYR A 251 11.92 -1.28 0.92
N ASP A 252 11.68 -2.01 1.99
CA ASP A 252 10.34 -2.43 2.42
C ASP A 252 9.68 -1.34 3.28
N VAL A 253 10.52 -0.56 3.99
CA VAL A 253 10.12 0.51 4.91
C VAL A 253 11.07 1.69 4.74
N VAL A 254 10.54 2.88 4.55
CA VAL A 254 11.29 4.15 4.57
C VAL A 254 10.75 5.02 5.70
N ILE A 255 11.65 5.60 6.49
CA ILE A 255 11.34 6.29 7.73
C ILE A 255 11.95 7.67 7.68
N GLY A 256 11.14 8.69 7.94
CA GLY A 256 11.67 10.02 8.12
C GLY A 256 12.52 10.06 9.37
N THR A 257 13.67 10.71 9.37
CA THR A 257 14.42 11.02 10.59
C THR A 257 14.41 12.52 10.76
N LYS A 258 14.11 13.01 11.97
CA LYS A 258 14.14 14.45 12.20
C LYS A 258 15.59 14.90 12.13
N ASP A 259 15.91 15.74 11.16
CA ASP A 259 17.20 16.42 11.16
C ASP A 259 17.30 17.27 12.46
N MET A 260 18.53 17.52 12.91
CA MET A 260 18.82 18.39 14.06
C MET A 260 18.38 19.84 13.84
N THR A 261 17.83 20.16 12.66
CA THR A 261 17.56 21.49 12.10
C THR A 261 16.07 21.83 11.98
N ALA A 262 15.18 21.18 12.75
CA ALA A 262 13.75 21.50 12.74
C ALA A 262 13.49 23.01 12.88
N GLU A 263 12.75 23.58 11.93
CA GLU A 263 12.45 25.02 11.89
C GLU A 263 11.54 25.39 13.09
N ASN A 264 11.76 26.57 13.67
CA ASN A 264 11.01 27.13 14.82
C ASN A 264 11.12 26.36 16.14
N ARG A 265 12.13 25.49 16.32
CA ARG A 265 12.29 24.73 17.56
C ARG A 265 12.87 25.57 18.70
N SER A 266 12.11 25.71 19.80
CA SER A 266 12.62 26.35 21.03
C SER A 266 13.84 25.60 21.60
N LEU A 267 14.81 26.34 22.16
CA LEU A 267 16.03 25.78 22.78
C LEU A 267 15.69 24.72 23.85
N LEU A 268 14.65 24.95 24.65
CA LEU A 268 14.20 24.02 25.70
C LEU A 268 13.73 22.68 25.09
N ARG A 269 12.93 22.71 24.02
CA ARG A 269 12.52 21.47 23.31
C ARG A 269 13.69 20.77 22.64
N SER A 270 14.68 21.51 22.14
CA SER A 270 15.91 20.91 21.60
C SER A 270 16.69 20.14 22.67
N ILE A 271 16.86 20.70 23.86
CA ILE A 271 17.53 20.04 25.00
C ILE A 271 16.75 18.80 25.45
N VAL A 272 15.43 18.92 25.62
CA VAL A 272 14.56 17.78 26.01
C VAL A 272 14.62 16.67 24.96
N SER A 273 14.55 17.02 23.68
CA SER A 273 14.63 16.04 22.59
C SER A 273 16.01 15.39 22.48
N PHE A 274 17.07 16.14 22.75
CA PHE A 274 18.43 15.60 22.82
C PHE A 274 18.55 14.60 23.98
N GLY A 275 18.08 14.97 25.17
CA GLY A 275 18.04 14.08 26.34
C GLY A 275 17.25 12.80 26.08
N LYS A 276 16.05 12.92 25.51
CA LYS A 276 15.22 11.76 25.10
C LYS A 276 15.96 10.84 24.15
N ARG A 277 16.63 11.40 23.12
CA ARG A 277 17.42 10.62 22.16
C ARG A 277 18.58 9.89 22.83
N MET A 278 19.30 10.55 23.73
CA MET A 278 20.42 9.92 24.47
C MET A 278 19.93 8.77 25.35
N VAL A 279 18.80 8.92 26.03
CA VAL A 279 18.24 7.87 26.87
C VAL A 279 17.67 6.71 26.04
N SER A 280 17.04 6.98 24.89
CA SER A 280 16.46 5.92 24.05
C SER A 280 17.51 5.14 23.26
N ARG A 281 18.65 5.76 22.90
CA ARG A 281 19.66 5.21 21.98
C ARG A 281 20.16 3.80 22.35
N PRO A 282 20.46 3.45 23.62
CA PRO A 282 20.90 2.11 24.00
C PRO A 282 19.85 1.02 23.75
N PHE A 283 18.58 1.41 23.67
CA PHE A 283 17.46 0.51 23.45
C PHE A 283 16.98 0.51 22.01
N LEU A 284 17.61 1.26 21.11
CA LEU A 284 17.25 1.20 19.70
C LEU A 284 17.89 -0.03 19.05
N PRO A 285 17.20 -0.69 18.11
CA PRO A 285 17.82 -1.73 17.33
C PRO A 285 19.02 -1.15 16.56
N THR A 286 20.14 -1.88 16.50
CA THR A 286 21.36 -1.49 15.76
C THR A 286 21.01 -0.99 14.37
N GLY A 287 21.54 0.18 14.00
CA GLY A 287 21.28 0.85 12.72
C GLY A 287 20.18 1.90 12.76
N VAL A 288 19.34 1.93 13.80
CA VAL A 288 18.29 2.97 13.96
C VAL A 288 18.86 4.22 14.62
N VAL A 289 18.68 5.35 13.94
CA VAL A 289 19.14 6.69 14.34
C VAL A 289 18.00 7.45 15.01
N ASP A 290 16.80 7.37 14.44
CA ASP A 290 15.58 7.97 14.99
C ASP A 290 14.42 6.98 14.88
N SER A 291 13.70 6.77 15.98
CA SER A 291 12.59 5.83 16.08
C SER A 291 11.25 6.51 16.30
N GLN A 292 11.20 7.83 16.50
CA GLN A 292 10.02 8.54 17.03
C GLN A 292 9.40 9.51 16.03
N THR A 293 9.72 9.36 14.76
CA THR A 293 9.20 10.23 13.70
C THR A 293 7.80 9.83 13.27
N GLY A 294 6.95 10.85 13.11
CA GLY A 294 5.58 10.75 12.61
C GLY A 294 5.46 10.05 11.26
N LEU A 295 6.41 10.31 10.37
CA LEU A 295 6.35 9.98 8.94
C LEU A 295 7.04 8.66 8.59
N LYS A 296 6.28 7.71 8.04
CA LYS A 296 6.76 6.41 7.55
C LYS A 296 6.05 6.04 6.25
N VAL A 297 6.78 5.42 5.33
CA VAL A 297 6.21 4.85 4.10
C VAL A 297 6.59 3.36 4.04
N MET A 298 5.61 2.50 3.79
CA MET A 298 5.76 1.05 3.84
C MET A 298 5.10 0.39 2.63
N SER A 299 5.69 -0.70 2.13
CA SER A 299 5.02 -1.55 1.14
C SER A 299 3.90 -2.38 1.79
N SER A 300 2.93 -2.81 0.98
CA SER A 300 1.86 -3.72 1.41
C SER A 300 2.41 -5.01 2.04
N MET A 301 3.48 -5.56 1.47
CA MET A 301 4.18 -6.72 2.03
C MET A 301 4.72 -6.42 3.43
N ALA A 302 5.38 -5.28 3.63
CA ALA A 302 5.92 -4.89 4.93
C ALA A 302 4.81 -4.75 5.97
N VAL A 303 3.72 -4.05 5.62
CA VAL A 303 2.54 -3.89 6.49
C VAL A 303 1.96 -5.24 6.88
N LYS A 304 1.67 -6.12 5.91
CA LYS A 304 1.11 -7.46 6.17
C LYS A 304 1.99 -8.33 7.06
N ARG A 305 3.32 -8.25 6.90
CA ARG A 305 4.27 -9.01 7.73
C ARG A 305 4.43 -8.43 9.13
N MET A 306 4.37 -7.11 9.28
CA MET A 306 4.58 -6.45 10.58
C MET A 306 3.32 -6.46 11.44
N PHE A 307 2.15 -6.22 10.85
CA PHE A 307 0.87 -6.05 11.56
C PHE A 307 0.58 -7.11 12.63
N PRO A 308 0.75 -8.44 12.38
CA PRO A 308 0.44 -9.47 13.38
C PRO A 308 1.30 -9.42 14.65
N HIS A 309 2.41 -8.68 14.62
CA HIS A 309 3.35 -8.57 15.73
C HIS A 309 3.27 -7.24 16.47
N LEU A 310 2.51 -6.27 15.95
CA LEU A 310 2.38 -4.94 16.54
C LEU A 310 1.27 -4.91 17.59
N LYS A 311 1.46 -4.08 18.61
CA LYS A 311 0.60 -4.04 19.80
C LYS A 311 0.04 -2.65 20.04
N GLU A 312 -1.29 -2.55 20.01
CA GLU A 312 -2.01 -1.30 20.29
C GLU A 312 -1.64 -0.72 21.67
N GLN A 313 -1.38 -1.58 22.66
CA GLN A 313 -1.10 -1.17 24.05
C GLN A 313 0.16 -0.30 24.18
N LEU A 314 1.04 -0.29 23.17
CA LEU A 314 2.24 0.54 23.18
C LEU A 314 1.96 2.01 22.87
N GLY A 315 0.81 2.35 22.30
CA GLY A 315 0.40 3.73 22.04
C GLY A 315 1.47 4.53 21.30
N LEU A 316 2.04 5.54 21.95
CA LEU A 316 3.11 6.40 21.38
C LEU A 316 4.41 5.65 21.08
N ALA A 317 4.63 4.46 21.65
CA ALA A 317 5.82 3.65 21.40
C ALA A 317 5.69 2.71 20.20
N LEU A 318 4.58 2.75 19.45
CA LEU A 318 4.39 1.93 18.25
C LEU A 318 5.53 2.14 17.23
N ASP A 319 5.98 3.39 17.06
CA ASP A 319 7.04 3.70 16.11
C ASP A 319 8.35 2.96 16.41
N LEU A 320 8.66 2.77 17.70
CA LEU A 320 9.80 1.97 18.13
C LEU A 320 9.56 0.48 17.93
N GLU A 321 8.38 -0.03 18.27
CA GLU A 321 8.03 -1.44 18.06
C GLU A 321 8.15 -1.81 16.59
N MET A 322 7.65 -0.97 15.70
CA MET A 322 7.80 -1.13 14.25
C MET A 322 9.27 -1.33 13.85
N MET A 323 10.22 -0.65 14.50
CA MET A 323 11.65 -0.82 14.20
C MET A 323 12.21 -2.16 14.66
N PHE A 324 11.82 -2.58 15.86
CA PHE A 324 12.21 -3.89 16.37
C PHE A 324 11.66 -5.02 15.52
N ILE A 325 10.38 -4.95 15.17
CA ILE A 325 9.71 -5.94 14.33
C ILE A 325 10.30 -5.95 12.92
N ALA A 326 10.51 -4.79 12.30
CA ALA A 326 11.13 -4.71 10.97
C ALA A 326 12.51 -5.38 10.96
N LYS A 327 13.34 -5.12 11.97
CA LYS A 327 14.65 -5.76 12.09
C LYS A 327 14.54 -7.27 12.30
N ARG A 328 13.65 -7.72 13.19
CA ARG A 328 13.45 -9.14 13.48
C ARG A 328 12.97 -9.91 12.24
N LEU A 329 12.13 -9.28 11.43
CA LEU A 329 11.64 -9.82 10.17
C LEU A 329 12.62 -9.66 9.00
N GLN A 330 13.81 -9.09 9.26
CA GLN A 330 14.85 -8.80 8.28
C GLN A 330 14.35 -7.95 7.10
N LEU A 331 13.45 -7.00 7.39
CA LEU A 331 12.99 -6.04 6.40
C LEU A 331 14.08 -5.01 6.09
N ARG A 332 14.14 -4.58 4.83
CA ARG A 332 15.08 -3.56 4.35
C ARG A 332 14.52 -2.19 4.72
N VAL A 333 15.11 -1.58 5.74
CA VAL A 333 14.68 -0.27 6.25
C VAL A 333 15.66 0.80 5.83
N LEU A 334 15.16 1.89 5.24
CA LEU A 334 15.93 3.11 4.99
C LEU A 334 15.46 4.24 5.91
N GLN A 335 16.41 4.98 6.45
CA GLN A 335 16.17 6.20 7.20
C GLN A 335 16.58 7.40 6.35
N LEU A 336 15.65 8.34 6.14
CA LEU A 336 15.85 9.53 5.33
C LEU A 336 15.63 10.78 6.18
N PRO A 337 16.57 11.74 6.20
CA PRO A 337 16.34 13.03 6.85
C PRO A 337 15.12 13.71 6.24
N VAL A 338 14.19 14.17 7.06
CA VAL A 338 13.00 14.92 6.64
C VAL A 338 12.92 16.24 7.41
N LYS A 339 12.38 17.26 6.75
CA LYS A 339 12.10 18.54 7.39
C LYS A 339 10.83 18.39 8.21
N CYS A 340 10.80 19.02 9.38
CA CYS A 340 9.61 19.09 10.19
C CYS A 340 9.43 20.47 10.82
N ILE A 341 8.17 20.87 10.98
CA ILE A 341 7.77 22.10 11.65
C ILE A 341 7.31 21.72 13.06
N ASP A 342 7.84 22.37 14.09
CA ASP A 342 7.37 22.18 15.47
C ASP A 342 6.08 23.00 15.66
N ARG A 343 4.95 22.34 15.92
CA ARG A 343 3.65 22.99 16.16
C ARG A 343 3.36 23.08 17.65
N ASP A 344 2.85 24.22 18.09
CA ASP A 344 2.47 24.44 19.49
C ASP A 344 1.15 23.75 19.84
N GLY A 345 0.97 23.44 21.13
CA GLY A 345 -0.28 22.85 21.64
C GLY A 345 -0.38 21.32 21.63
N SER A 346 0.74 20.58 21.52
CA SER A 346 0.69 19.11 21.52
C SER A 346 0.04 18.57 22.81
N HIS A 347 -0.91 17.63 22.67
CA HIS A 347 -1.58 16.94 23.78
C HIS A 347 -0.70 15.92 24.53
N ILE A 348 0.62 16.09 24.48
CA ILE A 348 1.59 15.21 25.11
C ILE A 348 1.92 15.76 26.48
N ASP A 349 1.55 15.03 27.54
CA ASP A 349 2.01 15.32 28.90
C ASP A 349 3.46 14.88 29.00
N VAL A 350 4.38 15.84 28.92
CA VAL A 350 5.82 15.60 28.81
C VAL A 350 6.33 14.64 29.88
N PHE A 351 5.82 14.70 31.11
CA PHE A 351 6.29 13.85 32.20
C PHE A 351 5.65 12.46 32.14
N LYS A 352 4.33 12.37 32.08
CA LYS A 352 3.63 11.07 32.09
C LYS A 352 3.94 10.25 30.85
N ASP A 353 3.97 10.88 29.68
CA ASP A 353 4.21 10.19 28.41
C ASP A 353 5.69 9.78 28.30
N SER A 354 6.64 10.54 28.87
CA SER A 354 8.05 10.10 28.92
C SER A 354 8.26 8.88 29.80
N ILE A 355 7.61 8.81 30.97
CA ILE A 355 7.71 7.63 31.87
C ILE A 355 7.07 6.41 31.20
N ARG A 356 5.89 6.58 30.59
CA ARG A 356 5.21 5.50 29.86
C ARG A 356 6.07 5.01 28.70
N PHE A 357 6.64 5.92 27.92
CA PHE A 357 7.53 5.59 26.81
C PHE A 357 8.75 4.80 27.29
N LEU A 358 9.41 5.21 28.37
CA LEU A 358 10.53 4.46 28.95
C LEU A 358 10.15 3.03 29.37
N ARG A 359 8.98 2.84 29.97
CA ARG A 359 8.48 1.49 30.31
C ARG A 359 8.26 0.66 29.04
N SER A 360 7.60 1.22 28.03
CA SER A 360 7.38 0.57 26.73
C SER A 360 8.69 0.17 26.06
N ILE A 361 9.71 1.03 26.08
CA ILE A 361 11.06 0.70 25.57
C ILE A 361 11.62 -0.54 26.28
N ILE A 362 11.56 -0.56 27.61
CA ILE A 362 12.10 -1.67 28.42
C ILE A 362 11.34 -2.96 28.13
N ASP A 363 10.02 -2.90 27.99
CA ASP A 363 9.18 -4.06 27.70
C ASP A 363 9.46 -4.63 26.30
N ILE A 364 9.57 -3.77 25.28
CA ILE A 364 9.96 -4.18 23.92
C ILE A 364 11.36 -4.81 23.94
N TRP A 365 12.31 -4.18 24.62
CA TRP A 365 13.69 -4.67 24.70
C TRP A 365 13.81 -6.01 25.44
N ARG A 366 13.02 -6.22 26.51
CA ARG A 366 12.95 -7.49 27.24
C ARG A 366 12.33 -8.59 26.40
N LEU A 367 11.30 -8.27 25.63
CA LEU A 367 10.67 -9.21 24.70
C LEU A 367 11.62 -9.62 23.58
N ASP A 368 12.42 -8.70 23.04
CA ASP A 368 13.45 -9.01 22.03
C ASP A 368 14.51 -9.98 22.58
N ARG A 369 14.97 -9.78 23.82
CA ARG A 369 16.00 -10.63 24.44
C ARG A 369 15.54 -12.05 24.79
N ARG A 370 14.25 -12.25 25.10
CA ARG A 370 13.73 -13.58 25.47
C ARG A 370 13.48 -14.50 24.28
N VAL A 371 13.54 -13.95 23.07
CA VAL A 371 13.21 -14.66 21.82
C VAL A 371 14.45 -14.86 20.93
N ARG A 372 15.62 -14.47 21.42
CA ARG A 372 16.93 -14.96 20.93
C ARG A 372 17.31 -16.18 21.71
#